data_AF-A0A945U786-F1
#
_entry.id   AF-A0A945U786-F1
#
_cell.length_a   1.000
_cell.length_b   1.000
_cell.length_c   1.000
_cell.angle_alpha   90.00
_cell.angle_beta   90.00
_cell.angle_gamma   90.00
#
_symmetry.space_group_name_H-M   'P 1'
#
loop_
_entity.id
_entity.type
_entity.pdbx_description
1 polymer ?
#
loop_
_entity_poly.entity_id
_entity_poly.type
_entity_poly.pdbx_seq_one_letter_code
_entity_poly.pdbx_strand_id
1 'polypeptide(L)'
;TYVKNMNRVQYCGYRNWRMPTRKEAQSIYDPSSPVTDNYGDTVFLLKGFPAGCGQTCWTKTLNKSDKGLAIRFHFYNGDYKWHGIGLRSHGVRAVRSIEEDS
;
A
#
# COMPACT_ATOMS: atom_id res chain seq x y z
N THR A 1 -4.58 12.02 5.21
CA THR A 1 -5.98 12.18 5.66
C THR A 1 -6.72 10.84 5.82
N TYR A 2 -6.37 9.78 5.10
CA TYR A 2 -6.94 8.43 5.28
C TYR A 2 -6.50 7.68 6.55
N VAL A 3 -5.19 7.44 6.70
CA VAL A 3 -4.63 6.71 7.86
C VAL A 3 -4.97 7.37 9.21
N LYS A 4 -4.91 8.71 9.27
CA LYS A 4 -5.32 9.47 10.46
C LYS A 4 -6.79 9.22 10.82
N ASN A 5 -7.66 9.12 9.81
CA ASN A 5 -9.07 8.82 10.04
C ASN A 5 -9.25 7.40 10.57
N MET A 6 -8.55 6.41 10.00
CA MET A 6 -8.56 5.04 10.52
C MET A 6 -8.16 4.95 12.00
N ASN A 7 -7.13 5.71 12.40
CA ASN A 7 -6.72 5.79 13.80
C ASN A 7 -7.75 6.50 14.67
N ARG A 8 -8.44 7.51 14.14
CA ARG A 8 -9.50 8.23 14.87
C ARG A 8 -10.72 7.36 15.11
N VAL A 9 -11.15 6.58 14.12
CA VAL A 9 -12.33 5.71 14.21
C VAL A 9 -12.03 4.36 14.86
N GLN A 10 -10.79 4.11 15.30
CA GLN A 10 -10.36 2.80 15.78
C GLN A 10 -10.75 1.69 14.82
N TYR A 11 -10.36 1.83 13.55
CA TYR A 11 -10.74 0.83 12.55
C TYR A 11 -10.25 -0.56 12.99
N CYS A 12 -11.18 -1.51 13.05
CA CYS A 12 -10.97 -2.85 13.63
C CYS A 12 -10.44 -2.86 15.08
N GLY A 13 -10.74 -1.83 15.89
CA GLY A 13 -10.28 -1.68 17.27
C GLY A 13 -8.89 -1.05 17.43
N TYR A 14 -8.18 -0.77 16.34
CA TYR A 14 -6.77 -0.36 16.38
C TYR A 14 -6.55 1.12 16.03
N ARG A 15 -5.56 1.75 16.68
CA ARG A 15 -5.13 3.16 16.46
C ARG A 15 -3.71 3.32 15.91
N ASN A 16 -3.03 2.22 15.59
CA ASN A 16 -1.63 2.20 15.14
C ASN A 16 -1.50 1.96 13.63
N TRP A 17 -2.52 2.35 12.85
CA TRP A 17 -2.46 2.30 11.40
C TRP A 17 -1.44 3.31 10.87
N ARG A 18 -0.67 2.88 9.88
CA ARG A 18 0.37 3.66 9.21
C ARG A 18 0.40 3.36 7.71
N MET A 19 1.08 4.21 6.95
CA MET A 19 1.39 3.88 5.56
C MET A 19 2.45 2.75 5.50
N PRO A 20 2.38 1.87 4.48
CA PRO A 20 3.34 0.81 4.28
C PRO A 20 4.68 1.38 3.82
N THR A 21 5.75 0.65 4.07
CA THR A 21 7.05 0.84 3.43
C THR A 21 7.07 0.16 2.06
N ARG A 22 8.08 0.48 1.23
CA ARG A 22 8.34 -0.27 0.00
C ARG A 22 8.44 -1.78 0.22
N LYS A 23 9.16 -2.22 1.26
CA LYS A 23 9.35 -3.65 1.55
C LYS A 23 8.03 -4.34 1.91
N GLU A 24 7.19 -3.69 2.72
CA GLU A 24 5.87 -4.22 3.09
C GLU A 24 4.89 -4.25 1.91
N ALA A 25 4.98 -3.28 1.00
CA ALA A 25 4.22 -3.34 -0.25
C ALA A 25 4.73 -4.46 -1.17
N GLN A 26 6.04 -4.67 -1.23
CA GLN A 26 6.64 -5.75 -2.01
C GLN A 26 6.32 -7.14 -1.44
N SER A 27 6.21 -7.29 -0.12
CA SER A 27 5.93 -8.60 0.50
C SER A 27 4.54 -9.15 0.19
N ILE A 28 3.59 -8.29 -0.21
CA ILE A 28 2.25 -8.73 -0.62
C ILE A 28 2.13 -8.97 -2.13
N TYR A 29 3.16 -8.64 -2.90
CA TYR A 29 3.23 -8.92 -4.33
C TYR A 29 3.61 -10.39 -4.53
N ASP A 30 2.77 -11.13 -5.25
CA ASP A 30 3.02 -12.53 -5.58
C ASP A 30 2.73 -12.78 -7.07
N PRO A 31 3.76 -12.96 -7.91
CA PRO A 31 3.59 -13.20 -9.35
C PRO A 31 2.86 -14.51 -9.65
N SER A 32 2.76 -15.43 -8.67
CA SER A 32 2.05 -16.71 -8.81
C SER A 32 0.54 -16.59 -8.56
N SER A 33 0.06 -15.44 -8.08
CA SER A 33 -1.33 -15.21 -7.71
C SER A 33 -1.91 -14.03 -8.50
N PRO A 34 -2.42 -14.27 -9.73
CA PRO A 34 -3.11 -13.25 -10.50
C PRO A 34 -4.49 -12.94 -9.89
N VAL A 35 -4.78 -11.66 -9.73
CA VAL A 35 -6.02 -11.09 -9.23
C VAL A 35 -6.52 -10.07 -10.24
N THR A 36 -7.80 -10.10 -10.60
CA THR A 36 -8.39 -9.11 -11.51
C THR A 36 -8.69 -7.82 -10.76
N ASP A 37 -8.16 -6.71 -11.24
CA ASP A 37 -8.46 -5.36 -10.74
C ASP A 37 -9.81 -4.84 -11.29
N ASN A 38 -10.29 -3.72 -10.74
CA ASN A 38 -11.59 -3.12 -11.03
C ASN A 38 -11.73 -2.66 -12.48
N TYR A 39 -10.60 -2.44 -13.17
CA TYR A 39 -10.56 -2.07 -14.58
C TYR A 39 -10.39 -3.28 -15.53
N GLY A 40 -10.35 -4.50 -15.00
CA GLY A 40 -10.16 -5.73 -15.78
C GLY A 40 -8.69 -6.12 -16.00
N ASP A 41 -7.74 -5.34 -15.47
CA ASP A 41 -6.31 -5.66 -15.53
C ASP A 41 -5.91 -6.74 -14.52
N THR A 42 -4.86 -7.50 -14.84
CA THR A 42 -4.28 -8.49 -13.92
C THR A 42 -3.25 -7.83 -13.01
N VAL A 43 -3.47 -7.95 -11.71
CA VAL A 43 -2.49 -7.60 -10.67
C VAL A 43 -2.04 -8.85 -9.93
N PHE A 44 -0.84 -8.81 -9.36
CA PHE A 44 -0.22 -9.96 -8.72
C PHE A 44 -0.12 -9.71 -7.21
N LEU A 45 -0.99 -10.37 -6.45
CA LEU A 45 -1.15 -10.15 -5.02
C LEU A 45 -1.40 -11.46 -4.30
N LEU A 46 -0.91 -11.56 -3.06
CA LEU A 46 -1.12 -12.74 -2.21
C LEU A 46 -2.59 -13.18 -2.18
N LYS A 47 -2.78 -14.50 -2.21
CA LYS A 47 -4.09 -15.13 -2.10
C LYS A 47 -4.78 -14.70 -0.80
N GLY A 48 -5.84 -13.90 -0.92
CA GLY A 48 -6.54 -13.30 0.21
C GLY A 48 -7.00 -11.86 -0.05
N PHE A 49 -6.41 -11.19 -1.05
CA PHE A 49 -6.93 -9.91 -1.53
C PHE A 49 -8.11 -10.13 -2.49
N PRO A 50 -9.22 -9.37 -2.34
CA PRO A 50 -10.36 -9.47 -3.24
C PRO A 50 -10.02 -8.90 -4.63
N ALA A 51 -10.73 -9.37 -5.65
CA ALA A 51 -10.75 -8.72 -6.96
C ALA A 51 -11.25 -7.28 -6.85
N GLY A 52 -10.85 -6.41 -7.78
CA GLY A 52 -11.17 -4.98 -7.70
C GLY A 52 -10.19 -4.15 -6.88
N CYS A 53 -9.07 -4.74 -6.44
CA CYS A 53 -8.14 -4.07 -5.54
C CYS A 53 -7.16 -3.17 -6.32
N GLY A 54 -7.05 -1.90 -5.91
CA GLY A 54 -6.27 -0.91 -6.64
C GLY A 54 -4.84 -1.37 -6.99
N GLN A 55 -4.45 -1.12 -8.24
CA GLN A 55 -3.19 -1.55 -8.87
C GLN A 55 -1.93 -0.95 -8.25
N THR A 56 -2.07 0.12 -7.49
CA THR A 56 -0.94 0.89 -6.96
C THR A 56 -1.16 1.22 -5.50
N CYS A 57 -0.07 1.24 -4.73
CA CYS A 57 -0.09 1.68 -3.33
C CYS A 57 0.97 2.74 -3.07
N TRP A 58 0.56 3.85 -2.46
CA TRP A 58 1.48 4.82 -1.87
C TRP A 58 2.18 4.24 -0.65
N THR A 59 3.48 4.55 -0.52
CA THR A 59 4.31 4.11 0.62
C THR A 59 4.87 5.31 1.38
N LYS A 60 5.30 5.10 2.63
CA LYS A 60 6.05 6.09 3.42
C LYS A 60 7.53 6.18 3.07
N THR A 61 8.00 5.42 2.07
CA THR A 61 9.42 5.42 1.70
C THR A 61 9.73 6.69 0.89
N LEU A 62 10.48 7.61 1.50
CA LEU A 62 10.91 8.88 0.90
C LEU A 62 12.26 8.73 0.19
N ASN A 63 12.51 9.58 -0.80
CA ASN A 63 13.81 9.64 -1.46
C ASN A 63 14.80 10.29 -0.49
N LYS A 64 16.03 9.77 -0.46
CA LYS A 64 17.10 10.27 0.42
C LYS A 64 17.55 11.68 0.02
N SER A 65 17.56 11.98 -1.27
CA SER A 65 18.02 13.25 -1.82
C SER A 65 16.89 14.26 -1.96
N ASP A 66 15.71 13.82 -2.40
CA ASP A 66 14.54 14.68 -2.60
C ASP A 66 13.38 14.26 -1.68
N LYS A 67 13.24 14.96 -0.55
CA LYS A 67 12.17 14.69 0.42
C LYS A 67 10.77 15.00 -0.13
N GLY A 68 10.65 15.64 -1.29
CA GLY A 68 9.41 15.84 -2.03
C GLY A 68 8.95 14.61 -2.81
N LEU A 69 9.75 13.54 -2.89
CA LEU A 69 9.42 12.31 -3.60
C LEU A 69 9.15 11.15 -2.63
N ALA A 70 8.07 10.42 -2.89
CA ALA A 70 7.73 9.17 -2.22
C ALA A 70 7.57 8.02 -3.22
N ILE A 71 7.78 6.80 -2.74
CA ILE A 71 7.63 5.59 -3.57
C ILE A 71 6.15 5.22 -3.70
N ARG A 72 5.73 4.97 -4.95
CA ARG A 72 4.49 4.28 -5.29
C ARG A 72 4.83 2.90 -5.84
N PHE A 73 4.26 1.86 -5.24
CA PHE A 73 4.45 0.48 -5.67
C PHE A 73 3.33 0.07 -6.63
N HIS A 74 3.67 -0.70 -7.66
CA HIS A 74 2.78 -1.17 -8.72
C HIS A 74 2.64 -2.70 -8.65
N PHE A 75 1.42 -3.19 -8.44
CA PHE A 75 1.16 -4.63 -8.29
C PHE A 75 0.97 -5.38 -9.61
N TYR A 76 0.79 -4.68 -10.73
CA TYR A 76 0.67 -5.33 -12.04
C TYR A 76 2.02 -5.85 -12.58
N ASN A 77 3.15 -5.30 -12.11
CA ASN A 77 4.49 -5.71 -12.54
C ASN A 77 5.50 -5.88 -11.38
N GLY A 78 5.11 -5.57 -10.14
CA GLY A 78 6.00 -5.66 -8.98
C GLY A 78 7.06 -4.58 -8.90
N ASP A 79 6.93 -3.51 -9.69
CA ASP A 79 7.88 -2.40 -9.76
C ASP A 79 7.46 -1.24 -8.86
N TYR A 80 8.33 -0.25 -8.70
CA TYR A 80 8.04 0.96 -7.95
C TYR A 80 8.65 2.20 -8.61
N LYS A 81 7.94 3.33 -8.49
CA LYS A 81 8.38 4.62 -9.04
C LYS A 81 8.36 5.72 -8.00
N TRP A 82 9.23 6.70 -8.19
CA TRP A 82 9.25 7.93 -7.39
C TRP A 82 8.22 8.90 -7.92
N HIS A 83 7.40 9.43 -7.03
CA HIS A 83 6.38 10.41 -7.37
C HIS A 83 6.36 11.54 -6.36
N GLY A 84 6.01 12.74 -6.83
CA GLY A 84 5.82 13.92 -5.99
C GLY A 84 4.76 13.68 -4.92
N ILE A 85 5.09 14.01 -3.67
CA ILE A 85 4.17 13.99 -2.55
C ILE A 85 3.10 15.05 -2.79
N GLY A 86 1.83 14.70 -2.58
CA GLY A 86 0.70 15.61 -2.74
C GLY A 86 -0.23 15.26 -3.91
N LEU A 87 0.18 14.33 -4.78
CA LEU A 87 -0.73 13.73 -5.75
C LEU A 87 -1.86 12.98 -5.03
N ARG A 88 -3.10 13.41 -5.25
CA ARG A 88 -4.30 12.81 -4.64
C ARG A 88 -4.84 11.59 -5.39
N SER A 89 -4.22 11.25 -6.51
CA SER A 89 -4.50 10.03 -7.26
C SER A 89 -3.91 8.81 -6.53
N HIS A 90 -4.61 7.67 -6.61
CA HIS A 90 -4.22 6.36 -6.06
C HIS A 90 -4.42 6.16 -4.56
N GLY A 91 -4.60 4.90 -4.16
CA GLY A 91 -4.88 4.49 -2.78
C GLY A 91 -3.64 4.23 -1.92
N VAL A 92 -3.89 4.06 -0.63
CA VAL A 92 -2.92 3.56 0.36
C VAL A 92 -3.49 2.30 0.98
N ARG A 93 -2.74 1.21 0.96
CA ARG A 93 -3.02 0.00 1.75
C ARG A 93 -2.39 0.18 3.12
N ALA A 94 -3.18 0.67 4.09
CA ALA A 94 -2.68 0.92 5.43
C ALA A 94 -2.24 -0.38 6.10
N VAL A 95 -1.11 -0.32 6.80
CA VAL A 95 -0.55 -1.44 7.56
C VAL A 95 -0.49 -1.07 9.03
N ARG A 96 -0.50 -2.08 9.89
CA ARG A 96 -0.25 -1.94 11.33
C ARG A 96 0.88 -2.88 11.73
N SER A 97 1.58 -2.53 12.80
CA SER A 97 2.45 -3.49 13.47
C SER A 97 1.58 -4.38 14.37
N ILE A 98 1.89 -5.67 14.40
CA ILE A 98 1.32 -6.59 15.39
C ILE A 98 2.23 -6.45 16.60
N GLU A 99 1.67 -5.92 17.70
CA GLU A 99 2.33 -5.99 19.00
C GLU A 99 2.00 -7.38 19.54
N GLU A 100 3.00 -8.25 19.65
CA GLU A 100 2.85 -9.49 20.41
C GLU A 100 2.89 -9.11 21.89
N ASP A 101 1.78 -9.35 22.61
CA ASP A 101 1.80 -9.35 24.07
C ASP A 101 2.82 -10.40 24.52
N SER A 102 3.96 -9.92 24.99
CA SER A 102 5.03 -10.73 25.58
C SER A 102 4.81 -10.91 27.07
#